data_AF-A0A2D4GWJ3-F1
#
_entry.id   AF-A0A2D4GWJ3-F1
#
_cell.length_a   1.000
_cell.length_b   1.000
_cell.length_c   1.000
_cell.angle_alpha   90.00
_cell.angle_beta   90.00
_cell.angle_gamma   90.00
#
_symmetry.space_group_name_H-M   'P 1'
#
loop_
_entity.id
_entity.type
_entity.pdbx_description
1 polymer ?
#
loop_
_entity_poly.entity_id
_entity_poly.type
_entity_poly.pdbx_seq_one_letter_code
_entity_poly.pdbx_strand_id
1 'polypeptide(L)'
;SSILGPLQISMGQMLQDFGKFLGMFLLVLFSFTIGLTQLYDKGFSVHEEKDCAGIFCEQQNNDTFHSFIGTCFALFWYIFSLAHVAIFVTRFNYGEELQSFVGAVIVGTYNVVVVIVLTKLLVAMLHKSFQLIANHEDKEWKFARAKLWLSYFDDKCTQPPPFNIIPAPKTICYIFNSLSKWISSHTSSGKVKRQNSLKEWRNLKQKRDENYQKVMCCLVHRYLTSMRQRMQSTDEATVENLNELRQDLSKFRNEMRDLLGFRTSKYAIFYQRN
;
A
#
# COMPACT_ATOMS: atom_id res chain seq x y z
N SER A 1 -6.54 -4.33 -16.42
CA SER A 1 -7.90 -3.81 -16.66
C SER A 1 -8.21 -2.67 -15.71
N SER A 2 -9.03 -1.69 -16.12
CA SER A 2 -9.42 -0.54 -15.28
C SER A 2 -10.25 -0.91 -14.05
N ILE A 3 -11.00 -2.00 -14.13
CA ILE A 3 -11.89 -2.47 -13.05
C ILE A 3 -11.14 -3.40 -12.07
N LEU A 4 -10.27 -4.27 -12.58
CA LEU A 4 -9.56 -5.28 -11.77
C LEU A 4 -8.25 -4.78 -11.17
N GLY A 5 -7.63 -3.78 -11.78
CA GLY A 5 -6.32 -3.28 -11.36
C GLY A 5 -6.35 -2.60 -9.98
N PRO A 6 -7.31 -1.70 -9.72
CA PRO A 6 -7.55 -1.15 -8.39
C PRO A 6 -7.68 -2.26 -7.33
N LEU A 7 -8.60 -3.22 -7.56
CA LEU A 7 -8.87 -4.33 -6.65
C LEU A 7 -7.63 -5.19 -6.36
N GLN A 8 -6.80 -5.45 -7.38
CA GLN A 8 -5.58 -6.25 -7.23
C GLN A 8 -4.54 -5.55 -6.35
N ILE A 9 -4.40 -4.23 -6.46
CA ILE A 9 -3.48 -3.44 -5.64
C ILE A 9 -3.95 -3.43 -4.19
N SER A 10 -5.25 -3.21 -3.97
CA SER A 10 -5.85 -3.26 -2.64
C SER A 10 -5.67 -4.62 -1.98
N MET A 11 -5.84 -5.72 -2.74
CA MET A 11 -5.62 -7.07 -2.24
C MET A 11 -4.17 -7.31 -1.79
N GLY A 12 -3.19 -6.81 -2.54
CA GLY A 12 -1.77 -6.96 -2.19
C GLY A 12 -1.40 -6.27 -0.88
N GLN A 13 -1.94 -5.08 -0.64
CA GLN A 13 -1.72 -4.34 0.61
C GLN A 13 -2.47 -4.96 1.79
N MET A 14 -3.72 -5.39 1.60
CA MET A 14 -4.46 -6.13 2.63
C MET A 14 -3.76 -7.42 3.03
N LEU A 15 -3.05 -8.08 2.11
CA LEU A 15 -2.30 -9.31 2.39
C LEU A 15 -1.14 -9.08 3.39
N GLN A 16 -0.56 -7.88 3.42
CA GLN A 16 0.47 -7.54 4.42
C GLN A 16 -0.12 -7.47 5.83
N ASP A 17 -1.31 -6.88 5.98
CA ASP A 17 -2.00 -6.84 7.27
C ASP A 17 -2.55 -8.21 7.68
N PHE A 18 -3.04 -8.99 6.71
CA PHE A 18 -3.39 -10.40 6.90
C PHE A 18 -2.20 -11.21 7.41
N GLY A 19 -1.00 -10.99 6.88
CA GLY A 19 0.21 -11.68 7.33
C GLY A 19 0.54 -11.45 8.80
N LYS A 20 0.34 -10.23 9.32
CA LYS A 20 0.51 -9.93 10.75
C LYS A 20 -0.49 -10.71 11.62
N PHE A 21 -1.75 -10.77 11.17
CA PHE A 21 -2.78 -11.55 11.83
C PHE A 21 -2.48 -13.06 11.80
N LEU A 22 -2.02 -13.57 10.66
CA LEU A 22 -1.62 -14.96 10.51
C LEU A 22 -0.52 -15.35 11.51
N GLY A 23 0.44 -14.46 11.77
CA GLY A 23 1.46 -14.66 12.80
C GLY A 23 0.86 -14.86 14.20
N MET A 24 -0.08 -14.00 14.62
CA MET A 24 -0.78 -14.14 15.90
C MET A 24 -1.59 -15.44 15.97
N PHE A 25 -2.25 -15.81 14.88
CA PHE A 25 -2.99 -17.05 14.77
C PHE A 25 -2.07 -18.28 14.93
N LEU A 26 -0.90 -18.31 14.28
CA LEU A 26 0.07 -19.40 14.41
C LEU A 26 0.61 -19.53 15.84
N LEU A 27 0.81 -18.43 16.56
CA LEU A 27 1.21 -18.46 17.97
C LEU A 27 0.17 -19.16 18.85
N VAL A 28 -1.11 -18.84 18.64
CA VAL A 28 -2.23 -19.50 19.34
C VAL A 28 -2.26 -20.99 18.95
N LEU A 29 -2.19 -21.31 17.66
CA LEU A 29 -2.16 -22.69 17.17
C LEU A 29 -1.05 -23.51 17.85
N PHE A 30 0.18 -23.01 17.88
CA PHE A 30 1.30 -23.71 18.51
C PHE A 30 1.15 -23.84 20.03
N SER A 31 0.63 -22.81 20.72
CA SER A 31 0.39 -22.89 22.17
C SER A 31 -0.59 -24.01 22.53
N PHE A 32 -1.71 -24.10 21.80
CA PHE A 32 -2.70 -25.18 22.00
C PHE A 32 -2.18 -26.54 21.53
N THR A 33 -1.35 -26.56 20.47
CA THR A 33 -0.69 -27.79 19.99
C THR A 33 0.20 -28.39 21.07
N ILE A 34 1.03 -27.57 21.72
CA ILE A 34 1.91 -28.02 22.82
C ILE A 34 1.06 -28.53 23.99
N GLY A 35 0.01 -27.79 24.37
CA GLY A 35 -0.89 -28.18 25.47
C GLY A 35 -1.59 -29.52 25.26
N LEU A 36 -2.08 -29.79 24.05
CA LEU A 36 -2.71 -31.08 23.72
C LEU A 36 -1.69 -32.20 23.57
N THR A 37 -0.52 -31.92 22.97
CA THR A 37 0.53 -32.93 22.81
C THR A 37 1.02 -33.40 24.18
N GLN A 38 1.23 -32.48 25.14
CA GLN A 38 1.58 -32.85 26.52
C GLN A 38 0.47 -33.59 27.25
N LEU A 39 -0.80 -33.20 27.05
CA LEU A 39 -1.93 -33.88 27.69
C LEU A 39 -2.08 -35.33 27.21
N TYR A 40 -1.76 -35.62 25.95
CA TYR A 40 -1.86 -36.94 25.34
C TYR A 40 -0.50 -37.66 25.21
N ASP A 41 0.58 -37.10 25.77
CA ASP A 41 1.89 -37.75 25.81
C ASP A 41 1.88 -38.90 26.81
N LYS A 42 1.41 -40.06 26.36
CA LYS A 42 1.57 -41.31 27.07
C LYS A 42 2.89 -41.91 26.63
N GLY A 43 3.88 -41.85 27.51
CA GLY A 43 5.19 -42.45 27.26
C GLY A 43 5.06 -43.84 26.65
N PHE A 44 5.50 -43.96 25.39
CA PHE A 44 5.71 -45.18 24.61
C PHE A 44 4.88 -46.40 25.03
N SER A 45 3.56 -46.37 24.79
CA SER A 45 2.79 -47.62 24.74
C SER A 45 3.09 -48.30 23.40
N VAL A 46 3.64 -49.52 23.45
CA VAL A 46 3.94 -50.36 22.29
C VAL A 46 2.68 -50.48 21.42
N HIS A 47 2.69 -49.84 20.25
CA HIS A 47 1.60 -49.97 19.28
C HIS A 47 1.70 -51.33 18.60
N GLU A 48 0.65 -52.15 18.76
CA GLU A 48 0.32 -53.18 17.78
C GLU A 48 0.21 -52.51 16.39
N GLU A 49 0.78 -53.17 15.40
CA GLU A 49 0.76 -52.79 13.98
C GLU A 49 -0.70 -52.51 13.55
N LYS A 50 -1.01 -51.25 13.22
CA LYS A 50 -2.34 -50.84 12.72
C LYS A 50 -2.21 -50.16 11.37
N ASP A 51 -3.03 -50.61 10.42
CA ASP A 51 -2.95 -50.27 8.99
C ASP A 51 -3.27 -48.80 8.63
N CYS A 52 -3.74 -47.97 9.57
CA CYS A 52 -4.03 -46.56 9.33
C CYS A 52 -3.80 -45.69 10.57
N ALA A 53 -2.94 -44.68 10.45
CA ALA A 53 -2.66 -43.69 11.50
C ALA A 53 -2.88 -42.26 10.97
N GLY A 54 -3.68 -41.45 11.68
CA GLY A 54 -3.89 -40.03 11.40
C GLY A 54 -5.34 -39.59 11.30
N ILE A 55 -5.53 -38.32 10.94
CA ILE A 55 -6.83 -37.61 10.95
C ILE A 55 -7.79 -38.12 9.85
N PHE A 56 -7.25 -38.72 8.79
CA PHE A 56 -8.00 -39.17 7.61
C PHE A 56 -8.42 -40.64 7.63
N CYS A 57 -8.19 -41.35 8.74
CA CYS A 57 -8.58 -42.75 8.88
C CYS A 57 -10.07 -42.88 9.26
N GLU A 58 -10.73 -43.93 8.76
CA GLU A 58 -12.14 -44.25 9.07
C GLU A 58 -12.36 -44.52 10.56
N GLN A 59 -11.33 -45.02 11.26
CA GLN A 59 -11.32 -45.26 12.70
C GLN A 59 -10.31 -44.30 13.36
N GLN A 60 -10.82 -43.15 13.82
CA GLN A 60 -9.99 -42.09 14.39
C GLN A 60 -9.53 -42.48 15.81
N ASN A 61 -8.22 -42.67 15.97
CA ASN A 61 -7.59 -43.00 17.27
C ASN A 61 -6.87 -41.79 17.87
N ASN A 62 -6.74 -41.81 19.20
CA ASN A 62 -6.07 -40.76 20.00
C ASN A 62 -4.57 -40.55 19.65
N ASP A 63 -3.95 -41.48 18.90
CA ASP A 63 -2.55 -41.42 18.46
C ASP A 63 -2.21 -40.19 17.62
N THR A 64 -3.22 -39.56 17.03
CA THR A 64 -3.07 -38.30 16.29
C THR A 64 -2.50 -37.18 17.16
N PHE A 65 -2.78 -37.19 18.48
CA PHE A 65 -2.35 -36.15 19.42
C PHE A 65 -1.00 -36.42 20.10
N HIS A 66 -0.40 -37.58 19.87
CA HIS A 66 0.91 -37.92 20.46
C HIS A 66 2.05 -37.15 19.80
N SER A 67 1.95 -36.90 18.49
CA SER A 67 2.93 -36.13 17.74
C SER A 67 2.55 -34.66 17.63
N PHE A 68 3.50 -33.76 17.91
CA PHE A 68 3.32 -32.32 17.73
C PHE A 68 2.80 -31.95 16.33
N ILE A 69 3.34 -32.59 15.29
CA ILE A 69 2.95 -32.33 13.90
C ILE A 69 1.53 -32.85 13.64
N GLY A 70 1.20 -34.04 14.16
CA GLY A 70 -0.15 -34.62 14.06
C GLY A 70 -1.20 -33.72 14.73
N THR A 71 -0.93 -33.26 15.94
CA THR A 71 -1.77 -32.30 16.68
C THR A 71 -1.93 -30.98 15.93
N CYS A 72 -0.86 -30.45 15.37
CA CYS A 72 -0.89 -29.19 14.61
C CYS A 72 -1.77 -29.30 13.36
N PHE A 73 -1.62 -30.39 12.58
CA PHE A 73 -2.49 -30.67 11.44
C PHE A 73 -3.94 -30.87 11.86
N ALA A 74 -4.20 -31.56 12.98
CA ALA A 74 -5.55 -31.77 13.48
C ALA A 74 -6.21 -30.43 13.81
N LEU A 75 -5.55 -29.60 14.63
CA LEU A 75 -6.05 -28.28 15.02
C LEU A 75 -6.24 -27.33 13.83
N PHE A 76 -5.42 -27.42 12.79
CA PHE A 76 -5.61 -26.67 11.55
C PHE A 76 -6.92 -27.07 10.84
N TRP A 77 -7.17 -28.37 10.68
CA TRP A 77 -8.39 -28.86 10.02
C TRP A 77 -9.66 -28.64 10.86
N TYR A 78 -9.54 -28.53 12.19
CA TYR A 78 -10.64 -28.14 13.08
C TYR A 78 -11.25 -26.77 12.73
N ILE A 79 -10.45 -25.84 12.21
CA ILE A 79 -10.90 -24.48 11.88
C ILE A 79 -11.93 -24.48 10.76
N PHE A 80 -11.73 -25.35 9.76
CA PHE A 80 -12.64 -25.50 8.63
C PHE A 80 -13.87 -26.35 8.97
N SER A 81 -14.00 -26.76 10.24
CA SER A 81 -15.04 -27.69 10.68
C SER A 81 -15.03 -29.03 9.92
N LEU A 82 -13.93 -29.34 9.22
CA LEU A 82 -13.75 -30.60 8.49
C LEU A 82 -13.49 -31.77 9.45
N ALA A 83 -12.94 -31.48 10.63
CA ALA A 83 -12.86 -32.40 11.76
C ALA A 83 -14.16 -32.37 12.61
N HIS A 84 -15.33 -32.27 11.97
CA HIS A 84 -16.61 -32.30 12.67
C HIS A 84 -16.69 -33.62 13.45
N VAL A 85 -16.59 -33.55 14.78
CA VAL A 85 -17.19 -34.53 15.70
C VAL A 85 -16.56 -35.94 15.74
N ALA A 86 -15.63 -36.30 14.85
CA ALA A 86 -15.09 -37.66 14.80
C ALA A 86 -14.11 -38.00 15.95
N ILE A 87 -13.52 -36.99 16.59
CA ILE A 87 -12.97 -37.15 17.94
C ILE A 87 -14.15 -36.92 18.89
N PHE A 88 -15.10 -37.84 18.83
CA PHE A 88 -15.84 -38.20 20.03
C PHE A 88 -14.78 -38.49 21.07
N VAL A 89 -14.50 -37.47 21.89
CA VAL A 89 -14.29 -37.60 23.33
C VAL A 89 -14.81 -38.97 23.74
N THR A 90 -13.92 -39.84 24.23
CA THR A 90 -14.24 -41.14 24.85
C THR A 90 -14.71 -42.30 23.92
N ARG A 91 -13.77 -43.05 23.32
CA ARG A 91 -13.90 -44.52 23.40
C ARG A 91 -13.49 -44.90 24.82
N PHE A 92 -14.49 -45.07 25.68
CA PHE A 92 -14.38 -45.41 27.09
C PHE A 92 -13.49 -46.63 27.32
N ASN A 93 -12.31 -46.41 27.89
CA ASN A 93 -11.71 -47.35 28.84
C ASN A 93 -11.77 -46.67 30.21
N TYR A 94 -12.33 -47.37 31.19
CA TYR A 94 -12.77 -46.92 32.52
C TYR A 94 -11.68 -46.29 33.43
N GLY A 95 -10.48 -45.97 32.91
CA GLY A 95 -9.35 -45.44 33.69
C GLY A 95 -9.06 -43.93 33.52
N GLU A 96 -9.58 -43.25 32.50
CA GLU A 96 -9.08 -41.92 32.10
C GLU A 96 -10.16 -40.88 31.77
N GLU A 97 -11.27 -40.88 32.51
CA GLU A 97 -12.37 -39.93 32.29
C GLU A 97 -11.93 -38.46 32.43
N LEU A 98 -11.04 -38.14 33.39
CA LEU A 98 -10.53 -36.78 33.61
C LEU A 98 -9.69 -36.25 32.45
N GLN A 99 -8.81 -37.09 31.87
CA GLN A 99 -7.94 -36.68 30.75
C GLN A 99 -8.78 -36.35 29.51
N SER A 100 -9.79 -37.18 29.22
CA SER A 100 -10.69 -36.94 28.09
C SER A 100 -11.55 -35.69 28.28
N PHE A 101 -12.05 -35.45 29.50
CA PHE A 101 -12.79 -34.23 29.82
C PHE A 101 -11.93 -32.98 29.64
N VAL A 102 -10.70 -32.97 30.17
CA VAL A 102 -9.76 -31.85 30.03
C VAL A 102 -9.42 -31.61 28.55
N GLY A 103 -9.18 -32.68 27.78
CA GLY A 103 -8.92 -32.58 26.34
C GLY A 103 -10.10 -31.97 25.57
N ALA A 104 -11.33 -32.37 25.90
CA ALA A 104 -12.55 -31.79 25.33
C ALA A 104 -12.67 -30.30 25.62
N VAL A 105 -12.35 -29.88 26.85
CA VAL A 105 -12.38 -28.46 27.26
C VAL A 105 -11.31 -27.65 26.53
N ILE A 106 -10.08 -28.17 26.38
CA ILE A 106 -9.00 -27.48 25.64
C ILE A 106 -9.35 -27.33 24.16
N VAL A 107 -9.86 -28.38 23.51
CA VAL A 107 -10.32 -28.31 22.11
C VAL A 107 -11.54 -27.40 21.95
N GLY A 108 -12.47 -27.42 22.91
CA GLY A 108 -13.64 -26.54 22.91
C GLY A 108 -13.25 -25.06 23.04
N THR A 109 -12.36 -24.73 23.97
CA THR A 109 -11.83 -23.37 24.14
C THR A 109 -11.01 -22.92 22.94
N TYR A 110 -10.18 -23.79 22.35
CA TYR A 110 -9.50 -23.54 21.09
C TYR A 110 -10.47 -23.12 19.98
N ASN A 111 -11.57 -23.85 19.79
CA ASN A 111 -12.58 -23.53 18.78
C ASN A 111 -13.25 -22.18 19.04
N VAL A 112 -13.58 -21.85 20.30
CA VAL A 112 -14.13 -20.53 20.64
C VAL A 112 -13.13 -19.41 20.33
N VAL A 113 -11.87 -19.55 20.75
CA VAL A 113 -10.83 -18.54 20.53
C VAL A 113 -10.51 -18.39 19.04
N VAL A 114 -10.33 -19.48 18.31
CA VAL A 114 -9.88 -19.45 16.92
C VAL A 114 -11.03 -19.20 15.94
N VAL A 115 -12.10 -20.01 16.01
CA VAL A 115 -13.19 -19.95 15.03
C VAL A 115 -14.07 -18.74 15.28
N ILE A 116 -14.37 -18.40 16.55
CA ILE A 116 -15.27 -17.28 16.86
C ILE A 116 -14.47 -15.98 16.99
N VAL A 117 -13.54 -15.90 17.93
CA VAL A 117 -12.88 -14.61 18.24
C VAL A 117 -11.90 -14.19 17.14
N LEU A 118 -10.93 -15.04 16.80
CA LEU A 118 -9.91 -14.70 15.81
C LEU A 118 -10.50 -14.49 14.41
N THR A 119 -11.40 -15.35 13.92
CA THR A 119 -12.06 -15.12 12.62
C THR A 119 -12.84 -13.79 12.57
N LYS A 120 -13.56 -13.43 13.64
CA LYS A 120 -14.28 -12.14 13.69
C LYS A 120 -13.33 -10.95 13.68
N LEU A 121 -12.22 -11.05 14.40
CA LEU A 121 -11.18 -10.02 14.38
C LEU A 121 -10.50 -9.92 13.01
N LEU A 122 -10.27 -11.04 12.32
CA LEU A 122 -9.72 -11.05 10.97
C LEU A 122 -10.64 -10.32 9.99
N VAL A 123 -11.92 -10.64 10.00
CA VAL A 123 -12.91 -9.98 9.13
C VAL A 123 -12.97 -8.48 9.43
N ALA A 124 -12.96 -8.09 10.70
CA ALA A 124 -12.95 -6.68 11.10
C ALA A 124 -11.69 -5.94 10.64
N MET A 125 -10.51 -6.57 10.78
CA MET A 125 -9.23 -6.03 10.31
C MET A 125 -9.20 -5.87 8.79
N LEU A 126 -9.63 -6.89 8.05
CA LEU A 126 -9.70 -6.85 6.59
C LEU A 126 -10.67 -5.75 6.11
N HIS A 127 -11.82 -5.61 6.76
CA HIS A 127 -12.77 -4.55 6.43
C HIS A 127 -12.17 -3.15 6.66
N LYS A 128 -11.52 -2.93 7.81
CA LYS A 128 -10.86 -1.66 8.13
C LYS A 128 -9.72 -1.35 7.15
N SER A 129 -8.88 -2.35 6.84
CA SER A 129 -7.77 -2.21 5.89
C SER A 129 -8.31 -1.87 4.49
N PHE A 130 -9.35 -2.57 4.03
CA PHE A 130 -10.02 -2.28 2.76
C PHE A 130 -10.52 -0.83 2.68
N GLN A 131 -11.22 -0.33 3.70
CA GLN A 131 -11.74 1.05 3.72
C GLN A 131 -10.62 2.10 3.67
N LEU A 132 -9.50 1.85 4.35
CA LEU A 132 -8.36 2.76 4.35
C LEU A 132 -7.67 2.81 2.98
N ILE A 133 -7.52 1.64 2.34
CA ILE A 133 -6.82 1.51 1.05
C ILE A 133 -7.69 2.03 -0.10
N ALA A 134 -9.01 1.77 -0.08
CA ALA A 134 -9.95 2.21 -1.12
C ALA A 134 -9.90 3.74 -1.38
N ASN A 135 -9.59 4.54 -0.36
CA ASN A 135 -9.47 6.01 -0.48
C ASN A 135 -8.29 6.47 -1.36
N HIS A 136 -7.25 5.63 -1.54
CA HIS A 136 -6.03 5.94 -2.28
C HIS A 136 -5.77 5.00 -3.46
N GLU A 137 -6.55 3.93 -3.56
CA GLU A 137 -6.43 2.84 -4.54
C GLU A 137 -6.28 3.34 -5.97
N ASP A 138 -7.04 4.37 -6.34
CA ASP A 138 -7.07 4.93 -7.68
C ASP A 138 -5.73 5.57 -8.09
N LYS A 139 -5.04 6.24 -7.16
CA LYS A 139 -3.73 6.87 -7.38
C LYS A 139 -2.64 5.81 -7.44
N GLU A 140 -2.66 4.85 -6.52
CA GLU A 140 -1.67 3.78 -6.43
C GLU A 140 -1.77 2.82 -7.62
N TRP A 141 -2.99 2.49 -8.04
CA TRP A 141 -3.23 1.73 -9.26
C TRP A 141 -2.70 2.45 -10.50
N LYS A 142 -2.98 3.75 -10.64
CA LYS A 142 -2.45 4.55 -11.76
C LYS A 142 -0.93 4.59 -11.74
N PHE A 143 -0.31 4.69 -10.57
CA PHE A 143 1.14 4.64 -10.41
C PHE A 143 1.72 3.27 -10.81
N ALA A 144 1.16 2.17 -10.30
CA ALA A 144 1.57 0.81 -10.65
C ALA A 144 1.39 0.53 -12.15
N ARG A 145 0.27 0.98 -12.73
CA ARG A 145 0.00 0.89 -14.17
C ARG A 145 1.00 1.69 -15.00
N ALA A 146 1.36 2.90 -14.56
CA ALA A 146 2.37 3.71 -15.24
C ALA A 146 3.76 3.07 -15.16
N LYS A 147 4.12 2.47 -14.02
CA LYS A 147 5.38 1.71 -13.88
C LYS A 147 5.42 0.50 -14.81
N LEU A 148 4.31 -0.21 -14.94
CA LEU A 148 4.17 -1.30 -15.92
C LEU A 148 4.37 -0.79 -17.35
N TRP A 149 3.68 0.30 -17.74
CA TRP A 149 3.87 0.89 -19.07
C TRP A 149 5.30 1.36 -19.31
N LEU A 150 5.95 1.96 -18.31
CA LEU A 150 7.35 2.37 -18.37
C LEU A 150 8.28 1.18 -18.65
N SER A 151 7.98 0.01 -18.11
CA SER A 151 8.76 -1.21 -18.40
C SER A 151 8.67 -1.66 -19.86
N TYR A 152 7.62 -1.28 -20.58
CA TYR A 152 7.43 -1.58 -22.01
C TYR A 152 7.89 -0.44 -22.94
N PHE A 153 8.14 0.76 -22.42
CA PHE A 153 8.66 1.87 -23.23
C PHE A 153 10.14 1.75 -23.56
N ASP A 154 10.91 1.00 -22.76
CA ASP A 154 12.29 0.71 -23.07
C ASP A 154 12.38 -0.26 -24.27
N ASP A 155 13.09 0.16 -25.33
CA ASP A 155 13.31 -0.61 -26.58
C ASP A 155 14.09 -1.95 -26.42
N LYS A 156 14.31 -2.41 -25.18
CA LYS A 156 15.23 -3.51 -24.86
C LYS A 156 14.64 -4.89 -25.12
N CYS A 157 13.32 -5.03 -25.29
CA CYS A 157 12.66 -6.32 -25.47
C CYS A 157 11.54 -6.24 -26.53
N THR A 158 11.91 -6.15 -27.81
CA THR A 158 10.94 -6.10 -28.92
C THR A 158 10.18 -7.41 -29.13
N GLN A 159 10.63 -8.52 -28.51
CA GLN A 159 10.01 -9.84 -28.64
C GLN A 159 9.61 -10.39 -27.26
N PRO A 160 8.38 -10.92 -27.12
CA PRO A 160 7.95 -11.56 -25.87
C PRO A 160 8.71 -12.90 -25.66
N PRO A 161 8.96 -13.31 -24.41
CA PRO A 161 9.38 -14.68 -24.11
C PRO A 161 8.37 -15.70 -24.70
N PRO A 162 8.81 -16.80 -25.32
CA PRO A 162 10.18 -17.34 -25.39
C PRO A 162 11.04 -16.81 -26.57
N PHE A 163 10.49 -15.96 -27.44
CA PHE A 163 11.15 -15.57 -28.69
C PHE A 163 12.39 -14.67 -28.51
N ASN A 164 12.57 -14.08 -27.32
CA ASN A 164 13.75 -13.30 -26.94
C ASN A 164 15.07 -14.12 -26.82
N ILE A 165 15.06 -15.43 -27.09
CA ILE A 165 16.27 -16.27 -27.07
C ILE A 165 17.14 -16.04 -28.31
N ILE A 166 16.52 -15.76 -29.47
CA ILE A 166 17.26 -15.49 -30.71
C ILE A 166 17.47 -13.97 -30.81
N PRO A 167 18.71 -13.48 -30.89
CA PRO A 167 18.96 -12.05 -31.03
C PRO A 167 18.25 -11.52 -32.29
N ALA A 168 17.44 -10.47 -32.11
CA ALA A 168 16.67 -9.90 -33.21
C ALA A 168 17.60 -9.44 -34.35
N PRO A 169 17.19 -9.58 -35.62
CA PRO A 169 17.96 -9.11 -36.78
C PRO A 169 18.40 -7.63 -36.67
N LYS A 170 17.55 -6.81 -36.03
CA LYS A 170 17.86 -5.41 -35.72
C LYS A 170 19.12 -5.25 -34.86
N THR A 171 19.28 -6.09 -33.83
CA THR A 171 20.43 -6.06 -32.93
C THR A 171 21.72 -6.40 -33.67
N ILE A 172 21.66 -7.38 -34.58
CA ILE A 172 22.78 -7.76 -35.44
C ILE A 172 23.18 -6.59 -36.35
N CYS A 173 22.22 -5.96 -37.05
CA CYS A 173 22.49 -4.77 -37.87
C CYS A 173 23.09 -3.61 -37.05
N TYR A 174 22.63 -3.39 -35.81
CA TYR A 174 23.18 -2.38 -34.91
C TYR A 174 24.64 -2.65 -34.54
N ILE A 175 25.00 -3.90 -34.28
CA ILE A 175 26.38 -4.30 -33.97
C ILE A 175 27.29 -4.04 -35.16
N PHE A 176 26.89 -4.45 -36.38
CA PHE A 176 27.67 -4.20 -37.61
C PHE A 176 27.86 -2.70 -37.87
N ASN A 177 26.79 -1.90 -37.74
CA ASN A 177 26.88 -0.44 -37.92
C ASN A 177 27.73 0.22 -36.83
N SER A 178 27.72 -0.30 -35.61
CA SER A 178 28.55 0.21 -34.51
C SER A 178 30.02 -0.12 -34.72
N LEU A 179 30.35 -1.32 -35.22
CA LEU A 179 31.71 -1.70 -35.63
C LEU A 179 32.23 -0.79 -36.74
N SER A 180 31.43 -0.58 -37.79
CA SER A 180 31.78 0.31 -38.90
C SER A 180 32.03 1.75 -38.44
N LYS A 181 31.15 2.29 -37.57
CA LYS A 181 31.33 3.61 -36.97
C LYS A 181 32.57 3.68 -36.09
N TRP A 182 32.85 2.65 -35.30
CA TRP A 182 34.05 2.58 -34.46
C TRP A 182 35.33 2.62 -35.31
N ILE A 183 35.42 1.83 -36.38
CA ILE A 183 36.55 1.83 -37.31
C ILE A 183 36.72 3.22 -37.96
N SER A 184 35.62 3.81 -38.45
CA SER A 184 35.63 5.15 -39.08
C SER A 184 35.97 6.29 -38.10
N SER A 185 35.85 6.07 -36.79
CA SER A 185 36.16 7.07 -35.76
C SER A 185 37.67 7.30 -35.60
N HIS A 186 38.49 6.35 -36.05
CA HIS A 186 39.95 6.47 -36.05
C HIS A 186 40.49 7.36 -37.18
N THR A 187 39.67 7.64 -38.21
CA THR A 187 40.01 8.54 -39.32
C THR A 187 39.85 10.03 -38.94
N SER A 188 40.63 10.93 -39.54
CA SER A 188 40.55 12.39 -39.23
C SER A 188 39.16 12.97 -39.52
N SER A 189 38.50 12.53 -40.60
CA SER A 189 37.11 12.88 -40.93
C SER A 189 36.10 12.44 -39.86
N GLY A 190 36.30 11.25 -39.27
CA GLY A 190 35.48 10.74 -38.17
C GLY A 190 35.62 11.57 -36.89
N LYS A 191 36.82 12.06 -36.58
CA LYS A 191 37.08 12.94 -35.44
C LYS A 191 36.35 14.29 -35.57
N VAL A 192 36.37 14.90 -36.75
CA VAL A 192 35.65 16.17 -37.04
C VAL A 192 34.14 15.98 -36.95
N LYS A 193 33.61 14.90 -37.54
CA LYS A 193 32.17 14.57 -37.48
C LYS A 193 31.69 14.37 -36.04
N ARG A 194 32.49 13.72 -35.19
CA ARG A 194 32.21 13.55 -33.75
C ARG A 194 32.24 14.86 -32.98
N GLN A 195 33.18 15.76 -33.28
CA GLN A 195 33.22 17.08 -32.63
C GLN A 195 32.00 17.94 -32.99
N ASN A 196 31.57 17.91 -34.26
CA ASN A 196 30.38 18.62 -34.71
C ASN A 196 29.11 18.07 -34.04
N SER A 197 28.95 16.74 -33.97
CA SER A 197 27.79 16.15 -33.29
C SER A 197 27.76 16.42 -31.77
N LEU A 198 28.93 16.46 -31.12
CA LEU A 198 29.03 16.87 -29.72
C LEU A 198 28.69 18.35 -29.50
N LYS A 199 29.04 19.22 -30.45
CA LYS A 199 28.66 20.64 -30.42
C LYS A 199 27.15 20.80 -30.60
N GLU A 200 26.57 20.10 -31.55
CA GLU A 200 25.13 20.09 -31.80
C GLU A 200 24.35 19.56 -30.59
N TRP A 201 24.79 18.45 -29.99
CA TRP A 201 24.19 17.90 -28.77
C TRP A 201 24.25 18.88 -27.60
N ARG A 202 25.37 19.59 -27.41
CA ARG A 202 25.49 20.63 -26.37
C ARG A 202 24.50 21.77 -26.61
N ASN A 203 24.37 22.25 -27.84
CA ASN A 203 23.43 23.30 -28.20
C ASN A 203 21.97 22.85 -27.97
N LEU A 204 21.62 21.62 -28.36
CA LEU A 204 20.29 21.05 -28.14
C LEU A 204 19.98 20.89 -26.65
N LYS A 205 20.94 20.41 -25.86
CA LYS A 205 20.82 20.29 -24.41
C LYS A 205 20.60 21.66 -23.78
N GLN A 206 21.40 22.66 -24.14
CA GLN A 206 21.24 24.02 -23.65
C GLN A 206 19.85 24.58 -23.97
N LYS A 207 19.39 24.47 -25.22
CA LYS A 207 18.06 24.94 -25.62
C LYS A 207 16.93 24.23 -24.85
N ARG A 208 17.08 22.93 -24.60
CA ARG A 208 16.14 22.15 -23.78
C ARG A 208 16.13 22.62 -22.32
N ASP A 209 17.30 22.87 -21.75
CA ASP A 209 17.44 23.29 -20.36
C ASP A 209 16.89 24.73 -20.16
N GLU A 210 17.11 25.63 -21.13
CA GLU A 210 16.48 26.97 -21.18
C GLU A 210 14.95 26.88 -21.26
N ASN A 211 14.42 26.01 -22.13
CA ASN A 211 12.98 25.79 -22.24
C ASN A 211 12.39 25.19 -20.96
N TYR A 212 13.10 24.24 -20.33
CA TYR A 212 12.70 23.66 -19.06
C TYR A 212 12.61 24.72 -17.96
N GLN A 213 13.59 25.62 -17.86
CA GLN A 213 13.56 26.72 -16.89
C GLN A 213 12.37 27.66 -17.12
N LYS A 214 12.07 28.02 -18.38
CA LYS A 214 10.90 28.85 -18.72
C LYS A 214 9.60 28.17 -18.28
N VAL A 215 9.43 26.89 -18.61
CA VAL A 215 8.24 26.10 -18.22
C VAL A 215 8.14 26.00 -16.71
N MET A 216 9.24 25.71 -16.02
CA MET A 216 9.27 25.60 -14.56
C MET A 216 8.88 26.92 -13.90
N CYS A 217 9.41 28.05 -14.37
CA CYS A 217 9.03 29.39 -13.87
C CYS A 217 7.53 29.65 -14.04
N CYS A 218 6.97 29.36 -15.21
CA CYS A 218 5.54 29.49 -15.46
C CYS A 218 4.69 28.57 -14.56
N LEU A 219 5.13 27.33 -14.34
CA LEU A 219 4.45 26.37 -13.47
C LEU A 219 4.46 26.81 -12.01
N VAL A 220 5.60 27.27 -11.50
CA VAL A 220 5.73 27.80 -10.14
C VAL A 220 4.85 29.03 -9.97
N HIS A 221 4.87 29.95 -10.94
CA HIS A 221 4.01 31.14 -10.90
C HIS A 221 2.52 30.76 -10.87
N ARG A 222 2.08 29.84 -11.73
CA ARG A 222 0.70 29.34 -11.75
C ARG A 222 0.33 28.64 -10.45
N TYR A 223 1.23 27.84 -9.89
CA TYR A 223 1.01 27.15 -8.62
C TYR A 223 0.86 28.13 -7.46
N LEU A 224 1.77 29.09 -7.31
CA LEU A 224 1.72 30.10 -6.25
C LEU A 224 0.46 30.96 -6.36
N THR A 225 0.09 31.38 -7.56
CA THR A 225 -1.14 32.16 -7.81
C THR A 225 -2.39 31.34 -7.45
N SER A 226 -2.46 30.08 -7.89
CA SER A 226 -3.58 29.19 -7.56
C SER A 226 -3.65 28.88 -6.07
N MET A 227 -2.51 28.69 -5.40
CA MET A 227 -2.45 28.43 -3.96
C MET A 227 -2.93 29.64 -3.16
N ARG A 228 -2.51 30.85 -3.53
CA ARG A 228 -2.97 32.10 -2.89
C ARG A 228 -4.48 32.28 -3.03
N GLN A 229 -5.03 32.04 -4.23
CA GLN A 229 -6.48 32.10 -4.47
C GLN A 229 -7.24 31.07 -3.64
N ARG A 230 -6.70 29.85 -3.52
CA ARG A 230 -7.30 28.81 -2.69
C ARG A 230 -7.32 29.21 -1.22
N MET A 231 -6.20 29.70 -0.70
CA MET A 231 -6.09 30.17 0.69
C MET A 231 -7.10 31.30 0.98
N GLN A 232 -7.21 32.29 0.09
CA GLN A 232 -8.19 33.38 0.21
C GLN A 232 -9.66 32.95 0.13
N SER A 233 -9.97 31.82 -0.53
CA SER A 233 -11.34 31.31 -0.67
C SER A 233 -11.72 30.30 0.41
N THR A 234 -10.73 29.64 1.03
CA THR A 234 -10.94 28.74 2.18
C THR A 234 -10.79 29.42 3.53
N ASP A 235 -10.18 30.61 3.60
CA ASP A 235 -10.17 31.40 4.83
C ASP A 235 -11.60 31.85 5.14
N GLU A 236 -12.19 31.25 6.17
CA GLU A 236 -13.38 31.81 6.81
C GLU A 236 -13.04 33.20 7.35
N ALA A 237 -13.95 34.16 7.18
CA ALA A 237 -13.72 35.53 7.63
C ALA A 237 -13.44 35.55 9.15
N THR A 238 -12.17 35.75 9.52
CA THR A 238 -11.77 35.83 10.92
C THR A 238 -12.23 37.15 11.52
N VAL A 239 -12.42 37.15 12.85
CA VAL A 239 -12.77 38.37 13.61
C VAL A 239 -11.69 39.45 13.45
N GLU A 240 -10.44 39.04 13.25
CA GLU A 240 -9.31 39.93 12.95
C GLU A 240 -9.51 40.70 11.65
N ASN A 241 -9.91 40.03 10.56
CA ASN A 241 -10.21 40.67 9.28
C ASN A 241 -11.36 41.70 9.41
N LEU A 242 -12.36 41.42 10.24
CA LEU A 242 -13.46 42.37 10.51
C LEU A 242 -13.01 43.57 11.35
N ASN A 243 -12.11 43.36 12.31
CA ASN A 243 -11.55 44.42 13.12
C ASN A 243 -10.65 45.35 12.30
N GLU A 244 -9.84 44.81 11.38
CA GLU A 244 -9.06 45.59 10.42
C GLU A 244 -9.98 46.45 9.54
N LEU A 245 -11.04 45.85 8.98
CA LEU A 245 -11.99 46.58 8.12
C LEU A 245 -12.72 47.70 8.89
N ARG A 246 -13.10 47.44 10.15
CA ARG A 246 -13.68 48.46 11.04
C ARG A 246 -12.70 49.60 11.32
N GLN A 247 -11.42 49.29 11.50
CA GLN A 247 -10.37 50.28 11.72
C GLN A 247 -10.17 51.15 10.47
N ASP A 248 -10.11 50.55 9.29
CA ASP A 248 -10.02 51.26 8.02
C ASP A 248 -11.22 52.16 7.76
N LEU A 249 -12.43 51.67 8.04
CA LEU A 249 -13.66 52.45 7.88
C LEU A 249 -13.74 53.61 8.88
N SER A 250 -13.25 53.40 10.10
CA SER A 250 -13.14 54.45 11.12
C SER A 250 -12.13 55.52 10.73
N LYS A 251 -10.99 55.10 10.14
CA LYS A 251 -9.97 56.00 9.62
C LYS A 251 -10.50 56.82 8.44
N PHE A 252 -11.14 56.17 7.47
CA PHE A 252 -11.79 56.83 6.34
C PHE A 252 -12.84 57.85 6.77
N ARG A 253 -13.70 57.50 7.74
CA ARG A 253 -14.70 58.43 8.31
C ARG A 253 -14.03 59.67 8.90
N ASN A 254 -12.92 59.49 9.64
CA ASN A 254 -12.21 60.60 10.25
C ASN A 254 -11.56 61.49 9.18
N GLU A 255 -10.90 60.91 8.16
CA GLU A 255 -10.33 61.66 7.04
C GLU A 255 -11.39 62.46 6.27
N MET A 256 -12.55 61.86 6.00
CA MET A 256 -13.66 62.55 5.35
C MET A 256 -14.24 63.68 6.20
N ARG A 257 -14.36 63.47 7.51
CA ARG A 257 -14.81 64.51 8.44
C ARG A 257 -13.82 65.68 8.49
N ASP A 258 -12.52 65.40 8.49
CA ASP A 258 -11.50 66.44 8.49
C ASP A 258 -11.56 67.23 7.18
N LEU A 259 -11.62 66.56 6.03
CA LEU A 259 -11.76 67.21 4.72
C LEU A 259 -13.03 68.07 4.61
N LEU A 260 -14.17 67.58 5.08
CA LEU A 260 -15.43 68.33 5.07
C LEU A 260 -15.41 69.47 6.09
N GLY A 261 -14.82 69.26 7.27
CA GLY A 261 -14.64 70.28 8.31
C GLY A 261 -13.73 71.43 7.87
N PHE A 262 -12.67 71.15 7.12
CA PHE A 262 -11.84 72.17 6.49
C PHE A 262 -12.63 72.97 5.44
N ARG A 263 -13.52 72.32 4.68
CA ARG A 263 -14.38 73.02 3.70
C ARG A 263 -15.39 73.92 4.40
N THR A 264 -16.10 73.44 5.41
CA THR A 264 -17.09 74.24 6.15
C THR A 264 -16.44 75.40 6.93
N SER A 265 -15.26 75.19 7.52
CA SER A 265 -14.48 76.27 8.15
C SER A 265 -14.06 77.35 7.15
N LYS A 266 -13.60 76.97 5.94
CA LYS A 266 -13.36 77.94 4.85
C LYS A 266 -14.61 78.75 4.52
N TYR A 267 -15.79 78.14 4.41
CA TYR A 267 -17.03 78.87 4.14
C TYR A 267 -17.50 79.74 5.31
N ALA A 268 -17.26 79.33 6.56
CA ALA A 268 -17.61 80.10 7.75
C ALA A 268 -16.76 81.39 7.91
N ILE A 269 -15.48 81.35 7.50
CA ILE A 269 -14.61 82.55 7.46
C ILE A 269 -15.14 83.61 6.47
N PHE A 270 -15.82 83.19 5.40
CA PHE A 270 -16.42 84.13 4.43
C PHE A 270 -17.78 84.72 4.88
N TYR A 271 -18.40 84.21 5.95
CA TYR A 271 -19.72 84.63 6.44
C TYR A 271 -19.73 84.95 7.95
N GLN A 272 -18.74 85.70 8.45
CA GLN A 272 -18.81 86.24 9.80
C GLN A 272 -19.71 87.48 9.80
N ARG A 273 -20.96 87.31 10.25
CA ARG A 273 -22.00 88.34 10.33
C ARG A 273 -21.77 89.23 11.56
N ASN A 274 -21.70 90.55 11.34
CA ASN A 274 -21.77 91.62 12.34
C ASN A 274 -22.93 91.43 13.32
#